data_AF-A0A1A9KAV6-F1
#
_entry.id   AF-A0A1A9KAV6-F1
#
_cell.length_a   1.000
_cell.length_b   1.000
_cell.length_c   1.000
_cell.angle_alpha   90.00
_cell.angle_beta   90.00
_cell.angle_gamma   90.00
#
_symmetry.space_group_name_H-M   'P 1'
#
loop_
_entity.id
_entity.type
_entity.pdbx_description
1 polymer ?
#
loop_
_entity_poly.entity_id
_entity_poly.type
_entity_poly.pdbx_seq_one_letter_code
_entity_poly.pdbx_strand_id
1 'polypeptide(L)'
;MSTLHLLSHSPFGDGRFDSCLQLLCHDDGLLLSGDAVYALAAGSAPRQRLECLPNACYALAEDLQARGLQEHLPANLKAVDYPAFVELCTRYDKVNAWL
;
A
#
# COMPACT_ATOMS: atom_id res chain seq x y z
N MET A 1 -16.21 -1.63 10.60
CA MET A 1 -15.02 -1.28 11.38
C MET A 1 -13.85 -1.37 10.42
N SER A 2 -13.18 -0.26 10.19
CA SER A 2 -12.19 -0.06 9.14
C SER A 2 -10.78 -0.42 9.62
N THR A 3 -9.99 -1.06 8.77
CA THR A 3 -8.60 -1.43 9.07
C THR A 3 -7.65 -0.82 8.05
N LEU A 4 -6.57 -0.20 8.53
CA LEU A 4 -5.43 0.17 7.70
C LEU A 4 -4.43 -1.00 7.66
N HIS A 5 -4.31 -1.64 6.51
CA HIS A 5 -3.35 -2.71 6.26
C HIS A 5 -2.01 -2.10 5.85
N LEU A 6 -0.97 -2.31 6.66
CA LEU A 6 0.38 -1.82 6.40
C LEU A 6 1.25 -2.97 5.87
N LEU A 7 1.77 -2.82 4.66
CA LEU A 7 2.78 -3.72 4.07
C LEU A 7 4.13 -2.99 4.02
N SER A 8 5.18 -3.62 4.55
CA SER A 8 6.55 -3.07 4.55
C SER A 8 7.56 -3.90 3.74
N HIS A 9 7.17 -5.10 3.31
CA HIS A 9 8.04 -6.04 2.60
C HIS A 9 7.68 -6.18 1.13
N SER A 10 8.67 -6.56 0.32
CA SER A 10 8.51 -6.77 -1.11
C SER A 10 7.34 -7.71 -1.44
N PRO A 11 6.48 -7.37 -2.42
CA PRO A 11 5.38 -8.23 -2.84
C PRO A 11 5.85 -9.48 -3.60
N PHE A 12 7.15 -9.56 -3.94
CA PHE A 12 7.74 -10.64 -4.72
C PHE A 12 8.39 -11.74 -3.86
N GLY A 13 8.32 -11.63 -2.53
CA GLY A 13 8.88 -12.62 -1.61
C GLY A 13 7.91 -13.76 -1.29
N ASP A 14 7.08 -13.56 -0.26
CA ASP A 14 6.51 -14.69 0.50
C ASP A 14 4.97 -14.73 0.45
N GLY A 15 4.35 -14.15 -0.58
CA GLY A 15 2.89 -14.18 -0.80
C GLY A 15 2.05 -13.30 0.17
N ARG A 16 2.68 -12.66 1.16
CA ARG A 16 2.03 -11.77 2.14
C ARG A 16 1.20 -10.67 1.51
N PHE A 17 1.69 -10.09 0.40
CA PHE A 17 0.97 -9.12 -0.40
C PHE A 17 -0.37 -9.69 -0.89
N ASP A 18 -0.36 -10.87 -1.49
CA ASP A 18 -1.56 -11.50 -2.06
C ASP A 18 -2.58 -11.88 -0.98
N SER A 19 -2.09 -12.43 0.14
CA SER A 19 -2.92 -12.75 1.31
C SER A 19 -3.57 -11.50 1.91
N CYS A 20 -2.83 -10.38 1.99
CA CYS A 20 -3.38 -9.11 2.45
C CYS A 20 -4.52 -8.64 1.57
N LEU A 21 -4.33 -8.63 0.25
CA LEU A 21 -5.37 -8.18 -0.69
C LEU A 21 -6.63 -9.03 -0.65
N GLN A 22 -6.52 -10.32 -0.34
CA GLN A 22 -7.67 -11.22 -0.20
C GLN A 22 -8.52 -10.97 1.06
N LEU A 23 -7.95 -10.33 2.09
CA LEU A 23 -8.64 -10.06 3.35
C LEU A 23 -9.20 -8.63 3.46
N LEU A 24 -8.99 -7.78 2.45
CA LEU A 24 -9.53 -6.41 2.46
C LEU A 24 -11.06 -6.42 2.44
N CYS A 25 -11.66 -5.73 3.41
CA CYS A 25 -13.07 -5.38 3.42
C CYS A 25 -13.32 -4.04 2.71
N HIS A 26 -14.57 -3.71 2.43
CA HIS A 26 -14.96 -2.48 1.71
C HIS A 26 -14.39 -1.18 2.32
N ASP A 27 -14.39 -1.07 3.66
CA ASP A 27 -13.96 0.15 4.37
C ASP A 27 -12.47 0.16 4.71
N ASP A 28 -11.70 -0.85 4.28
CA ASP A 28 -10.29 -0.96 4.61
C ASP A 28 -9.42 -0.09 3.71
N GLY A 29 -8.25 0.27 4.22
CA GLY A 29 -7.20 0.97 3.50
C GLY A 29 -5.93 0.14 3.39
N LEU A 30 -5.12 0.42 2.38
CA LEU A 30 -3.83 -0.21 2.17
C LEU A 30 -2.72 0.85 2.16
N LEU A 31 -1.68 0.67 2.96
CA LEU A 31 -0.50 1.52 2.97
C LEU A 31 0.75 0.70 2.66
N LEU A 32 1.46 1.10 1.61
CA LEU A 32 2.75 0.54 1.20
C LEU A 32 3.89 1.40 1.76
N SER A 33 4.82 0.78 2.49
CA SER A 33 6.08 1.38 2.94
C SER A 33 7.23 0.40 2.75
N GLY A 34 8.46 0.84 3.02
CA GLY A 34 9.67 0.05 2.84
C GLY A 34 9.73 -0.57 1.44
N ASP A 35 10.00 -1.87 1.38
CA ASP A 35 10.09 -2.60 0.12
C ASP A 35 8.73 -2.92 -0.50
N ALA A 36 7.62 -2.70 0.20
CA ALA A 36 6.29 -2.94 -0.37
C ALA A 36 5.98 -1.99 -1.54
N VAL A 37 6.62 -0.82 -1.61
CA VAL A 37 6.41 0.10 -2.73
C VAL A 37 6.89 -0.47 -4.08
N TYR A 38 7.73 -1.52 -4.08
CA TYR A 38 8.06 -2.26 -5.30
C TYR A 38 6.82 -2.91 -5.96
N ALA A 39 5.68 -3.01 -5.27
CA ALA A 39 4.41 -3.38 -5.87
C ALA A 39 3.94 -2.42 -6.96
N LEU A 40 4.52 -1.22 -7.06
CA LEU A 40 4.18 -0.20 -8.04
C LEU A 40 5.08 -0.20 -9.26
N ALA A 41 6.06 -1.13 -9.31
CA ALA A 41 6.91 -1.33 -10.48
C ALA A 41 6.05 -1.52 -11.74
N ALA A 42 6.39 -0.75 -12.79
CA ALA A 42 5.67 -0.74 -14.04
C ALA A 42 5.60 -2.15 -14.66
N GLY A 43 4.41 -2.53 -15.15
CA GLY A 43 4.18 -3.84 -15.77
C GLY A 43 4.16 -5.04 -14.81
N SER A 44 4.30 -4.83 -13.50
CA SER A 44 4.28 -5.92 -12.52
C SER A 44 2.86 -6.42 -12.22
N ALA A 45 2.73 -7.71 -11.89
CA ALA A 45 1.44 -8.28 -11.48
C ALA A 45 0.87 -7.64 -10.20
N PRO A 46 1.66 -7.34 -9.15
CA PRO A 46 1.18 -6.60 -7.97
C PRO A 46 0.55 -5.26 -8.35
N ARG A 47 1.15 -4.51 -9.28
CA ARG A 47 0.63 -3.22 -9.74
C ARG A 47 -0.75 -3.37 -10.37
N GLN A 48 -0.94 -4.34 -11.26
CA GLN A 48 -2.24 -4.60 -11.90
C GLN A 48 -3.31 -4.94 -10.86
N ARG A 49 -2.94 -5.69 -9.82
CA ARG A 49 -3.86 -5.99 -8.71
C ARG A 49 -4.25 -4.72 -7.96
N LEU A 50 -3.28 -3.85 -7.63
CA LEU A 50 -3.53 -2.58 -6.95
C LEU A 50 -4.43 -1.65 -7.77
N GLU A 51 -4.20 -1.54 -9.08
CA GLU A 51 -5.00 -0.71 -10.00
C GLU A 51 -6.49 -1.12 -10.02
N CYS A 52 -6.78 -2.39 -9.77
CA CYS A 52 -8.15 -2.93 -9.72
C CYS A 52 -8.81 -2.86 -8.33
N LEU A 53 -8.08 -2.45 -7.28
CA LEU A 53 -8.65 -2.39 -5.93
C LEU A 53 -9.65 -1.24 -5.80
N PRO A 54 -10.84 -1.48 -5.22
CA PRO A 54 -11.80 -0.43 -4.89
C PRO A 54 -11.39 0.35 -3.63
N ASN A 55 -10.49 -0.21 -2.82
CA ASN A 55 -10.03 0.34 -1.55
C ASN A 55 -9.11 1.55 -1.73
N ALA A 56 -9.08 2.41 -0.71
CA ALA A 56 -8.12 3.49 -0.66
C ALA A 56 -6.69 2.93 -0.53
N CYS A 57 -5.83 3.26 -1.49
CA CYS A 57 -4.44 2.82 -1.54
C CYS A 57 -3.49 4.00 -1.32
N TYR A 58 -2.47 3.78 -0.50
CA TYR A 58 -1.47 4.77 -0.14
C TYR A 58 -0.06 4.18 -0.30
N ALA A 59 0.90 5.04 -0.59
CA ALA A 59 2.32 4.68 -0.55
C ALA A 59 3.14 5.80 0.07
N LEU A 60 4.16 5.45 0.87
CA LEU A 60 5.05 6.43 1.48
C LEU A 60 5.92 7.09 0.40
N ALA A 61 5.81 8.41 0.27
CA ALA A 61 6.45 9.21 -0.77
C ALA A 61 7.99 9.12 -0.70
N GLU A 62 8.53 9.12 0.51
CA GLU A 62 9.95 8.98 0.78
C GLU A 62 10.50 7.63 0.30
N ASP A 63 9.73 6.55 0.47
CA ASP A 63 10.11 5.21 -0.02
C ASP A 63 10.01 5.09 -1.53
N LEU A 64 9.00 5.72 -2.14
CA LEU A 64 8.89 5.83 -3.60
C LEU A 64 10.10 6.57 -4.18
N GLN A 65 10.44 7.72 -3.60
CA GLN A 65 11.58 8.52 -4.02
C GLN A 65 12.90 7.76 -3.88
N ALA A 66 13.11 7.09 -2.75
CA ALA A 66 14.33 6.30 -2.50
C ALA A 66 14.54 5.18 -3.53
N ARG A 67 13.47 4.67 -4.13
CA ARG A 67 13.49 3.57 -5.12
C ARG A 67 13.26 4.02 -6.56
N GLY A 68 13.08 5.32 -6.80
CA GLY A 68 12.82 5.86 -8.15
C GLY A 68 11.45 5.49 -8.72
N LEU A 69 10.43 5.32 -7.87
CA LEU A 69 9.08 4.86 -8.23
C LEU A 69 8.01 5.98 -8.16
N GLN A 70 8.42 7.25 -8.05
CA GLN A 70 7.50 8.38 -7.91
C GLN A 70 6.70 8.72 -9.19
N GLU A 71 7.09 8.19 -10.34
CA GLU A 71 6.45 8.49 -11.61
C GLU A 71 5.35 7.48 -11.96
N HIS A 72 4.31 7.94 -12.66
CA HIS A 72 3.24 7.08 -13.19
C HIS A 72 2.54 6.21 -12.13
N LEU A 73 2.23 6.78 -10.96
CA LEU A 73 1.46 6.10 -9.92
C LEU A 73 0.04 5.76 -10.42
N PRO A 74 -0.55 4.63 -9.97
CA PRO A 74 -1.96 4.31 -10.21
C PRO A 74 -2.89 5.45 -9.79
N ALA A 75 -3.98 5.67 -10.54
CA ALA A 75 -4.93 6.75 -10.26
C ALA A 75 -5.66 6.60 -8.92
N ASN A 76 -5.83 5.36 -8.44
CA ASN A 76 -6.43 5.05 -7.15
C ASN A 76 -5.43 5.05 -5.98
N LEU A 77 -4.16 5.38 -6.24
CA LEU A 77 -3.11 5.41 -5.22
C LEU A 77 -2.69 6.84 -4.90
N LYS A 78 -2.62 7.15 -3.60
CA LYS A 78 -2.15 8.43 -3.10
C LYS A 78 -0.77 8.30 -2.43
N ALA A 79 0.22 9.03 -2.93
CA ALA A 79 1.48 9.21 -2.21
C ALA A 79 1.25 10.06 -0.95
N VAL A 80 1.81 9.64 0.19
CA VAL A 80 1.69 10.30 1.49
C VAL A 80 3.06 10.45 2.14
N ASP A 81 3.26 11.49 2.94
CA ASP A 81 4.47 11.66 3.76
C ASP A 81 4.28 11.02 5.15
N TYR A 82 5.32 11.06 6.00
CA TYR A 82 5.22 10.52 7.36
C TYR A 82 4.12 11.16 8.23
N PRO A 83 3.91 12.49 8.26
CA PRO A 83 2.78 13.08 8.95
C PRO A 83 1.42 12.51 8.49
N ALA A 84 1.20 12.40 7.19
CA ALA A 84 -0.02 11.82 6.64
C ALA A 84 -0.13 10.31 6.92
N PHE A 85 0.97 9.55 6.96
CA PHE A 85 0.98 8.17 7.48
C PHE A 85 0.42 8.17 8.92
N VAL A 86 1.01 8.94 9.82
CA VAL A 86 0.55 8.98 11.23
C VAL A 86 -0.93 9.34 11.32
N GLU A 87 -1.39 10.29 10.50
CA GLU A 87 -2.81 10.64 10.41
C GLU A 87 -3.68 9.47 9.91
N LEU A 88 -3.25 8.72 8.90
CA LEU A 88 -3.97 7.53 8.44
C LEU A 88 -4.13 6.51 9.58
N CYS A 89 -3.11 6.31 10.41
CA CYS A 89 -3.22 5.41 11.57
C CYS A 89 -4.30 5.82 12.58
N THR A 90 -4.73 7.09 12.61
CA THR A 90 -5.80 7.57 13.50
C THR A 90 -7.17 7.62 12.83
N ARG A 91 -7.23 7.60 11.50
CA ARG A 91 -8.47 7.64 10.72
C ARG A 91 -9.17 6.29 10.60
N TYR A 92 -8.41 5.19 10.66
CA TYR A 92 -8.94 3.83 10.64
C TYR A 92 -9.14 3.32 12.07
N ASP A 93 -10.12 2.45 12.29
CA ASP A 93 -10.40 1.90 13.63
C ASP A 93 -9.25 1.02 14.15
N LYS A 94 -8.46 0.42 13.23
CA LYS A 94 -7.32 -0.45 13.54
C LYS A 94 -6.21 -0.31 12.50
N VAL A 95 -4.99 -0.64 12.92
CA VAL A 95 -3.84 -0.83 12.03
C VAL A 95 -3.40 -2.29 12.11
N ASN A 96 -3.27 -2.96 10.96
CA ASN A 96 -2.74 -4.31 10.86
C ASN A 96 -1.45 -4.31 10.05
N ALA A 97 -0.33 -4.56 10.72
CA ALA A 97 0.98 -4.66 10.06
C ALA A 97 1.26 -6.10 9.62
N TRP A 98 1.56 -6.28 8.35
CA TRP A 98 1.85 -7.56 7.73
C TRP A 98 3.37 -7.78 7.71
N LEU A 99 3.85 -8.55 8.69
CA LEU A 99 5.27 -8.85 8.93
C LEU A 99 5.80 -10.00 8.11
#